data_AF-A0A3K3DK62-F1
#
_entry.id   AF-A0A3K3DK62-F1
#
_cell.length_a   1.000
_cell.length_b   1.000
_cell.length_c   1.000
_cell.angle_alpha   90.00
_cell.angle_beta   90.00
_cell.angle_gamma   90.00
#
_symmetry.space_group_name_H-M   'P 1'
#
loop_
_entity.id
_entity.type
_entity.pdbx_description
1 polymer ?
#
loop_
_entity_poly.entity_id
_entity_poly.type
_entity_poly.pdbx_seq_one_letter_code
_entity_poly.pdbx_strand_id
1 'polypeptide(L)'
;MDKTNINLMERYLLLLDRFVDKLTESGFEEQEIIEQSYLFCAGFYIKYQPEIEKLTFSNREVVLTFLLLSYYSHINKLDDDLINKERMKHVCSSLINFIASNGSRTEKVYINERKKYEASTLKRGLSIKEKKRKYGL
;
A
#
# COMPACT_ATOMS: atom_id res chain seq x y z
N MET A 1 9.34 12.59 23.01
CA MET A 1 9.20 11.67 21.86
C MET A 1 9.93 12.31 20.70
N ASP A 2 11.15 11.87 20.44
CA ASP A 2 11.84 12.24 19.20
C ASP A 2 10.98 11.78 18.02
N LYS A 3 10.82 12.65 17.02
CA LYS A 3 10.18 12.29 15.77
C LYS A 3 11.12 11.32 15.06
N THR A 4 10.96 10.02 15.30
CA THR A 4 11.61 8.98 14.51
C THR A 4 11.25 9.24 13.06
N ASN A 5 12.25 9.60 12.25
CA ASN A 5 12.07 9.90 10.84
C ASN A 5 11.94 8.57 10.07
N ILE A 6 10.77 7.94 10.18
CA ILE A 6 10.47 6.63 9.60
C ILE A 6 10.40 6.79 8.07
N ASN A 7 11.19 5.98 7.35
CA ASN A 7 11.18 5.97 5.90
C ASN A 7 9.79 5.56 5.36
N LEU A 8 9.40 6.02 4.17
CA LEU A 8 8.12 5.66 3.53
C LEU A 8 7.89 4.14 3.47
N MET A 9 8.92 3.36 3.17
CA MET A 9 8.85 1.89 3.07
C MET A 9 8.68 1.22 4.44
N GLU A 10 9.35 1.75 5.46
CA GLU A 10 9.18 1.31 6.86
C GLU A 10 7.77 1.64 7.36
N ARG A 11 7.28 2.85 7.06
CA ARG A 11 5.91 3.27 7.36
C ARG A 11 4.88 2.38 6.66
N TYR A 12 5.12 2.00 5.42
CA TYR A 12 4.26 1.06 4.69
C TYR A 12 4.15 -0.28 5.45
N LEU A 13 5.27 -0.87 5.85
CA LEU A 13 5.28 -2.15 6.57
C LEU A 13 4.56 -2.04 7.92
N LEU A 14 4.81 -0.98 8.68
CA LEU A 14 4.14 -0.73 9.97
C LEU A 14 2.63 -0.59 9.82
N LEU A 15 2.17 0.09 8.77
CA LEU A 15 0.75 0.26 8.52
C LEU A 15 0.10 -1.02 8.01
N LEU A 16 0.79 -1.80 7.18
CA LEU A 16 0.30 -3.11 6.73
C LEU A 16 0.17 -4.07 7.92
N ASP A 17 1.17 -4.14 8.79
CA ASP A 17 1.14 -4.99 9.98
C ASP A 17 -0.06 -4.66 10.88
N ARG A 18 -0.24 -3.37 11.21
CA ARG A 18 -1.39 -2.90 12.00
C ARG A 18 -2.72 -3.12 11.31
N PHE A 19 -2.77 -2.98 9.99
CA PHE A 19 -3.98 -3.23 9.21
C PHE A 19 -4.40 -4.69 9.30
N VAL A 20 -3.46 -5.62 9.08
CA VAL A 20 -3.72 -7.06 9.22
C VAL A 20 -4.14 -7.40 10.64
N ASP A 21 -3.40 -6.92 11.64
CA ASP A 21 -3.71 -7.12 13.06
C ASP A 21 -5.15 -6.72 13.40
N LYS A 22 -5.60 -5.56 12.92
CA LYS A 22 -6.98 -5.08 13.14
C LYS A 22 -8.03 -5.92 12.43
N LEU A 23 -7.75 -6.44 11.23
CA LEU A 23 -8.68 -7.34 10.54
C LEU A 23 -8.77 -8.68 11.26
N THR A 24 -7.64 -9.23 11.72
CA THR A 24 -7.60 -10.45 12.52
C THR A 24 -8.37 -10.29 13.83
N GLU A 25 -8.16 -9.21 14.57
CA GLU A 25 -8.91 -8.90 15.80
C GLU A 25 -10.43 -8.74 15.53
N SER A 26 -10.79 -8.27 14.33
CA SER A 26 -12.18 -8.10 13.93
C SER A 26 -12.85 -9.38 13.43
N GLY A 27 -12.13 -10.51 13.40
CA GLY A 27 -12.67 -11.82 13.04
C GLY A 27 -12.88 -12.04 11.54
N PHE A 28 -12.15 -11.33 10.68
CA PHE A 28 -12.18 -11.58 9.23
C PHE A 28 -11.55 -12.93 8.89
N GLU A 29 -12.06 -13.58 7.86
CA GLU A 29 -11.48 -14.82 7.33
C GLU A 29 -10.12 -14.56 6.67
N GLU A 30 -9.23 -15.56 6.68
CA GLU A 30 -7.87 -15.40 6.16
C GLU A 30 -7.85 -14.93 4.70
N GLN A 31 -8.73 -15.49 3.86
CA GLN A 31 -8.86 -15.08 2.47
C GLN A 31 -9.27 -13.61 2.32
N GLU A 32 -10.18 -13.13 3.17
CA GLU A 32 -10.61 -11.73 3.15
C GLU A 32 -9.47 -10.81 3.61
N ILE A 33 -8.74 -11.20 4.65
CA ILE A 33 -7.55 -10.48 5.12
C ILE A 33 -6.54 -10.33 3.97
N ILE A 34 -6.28 -11.39 3.21
CA ILE A 34 -5.34 -11.37 2.09
C ILE A 34 -5.85 -10.43 0.98
N GLU A 35 -7.11 -10.53 0.59
CA GLU A 35 -7.69 -9.68 -0.46
C GLU A 35 -7.68 -8.19 -0.06
N GLN A 36 -8.03 -7.88 1.18
CA GLN A 36 -7.98 -6.53 1.72
C GLN A 36 -6.54 -6.02 1.87
N SER A 37 -5.61 -6.88 2.27
CA SER A 37 -4.19 -6.54 2.34
C SER A 37 -3.62 -6.23 0.96
N TYR A 38 -4.03 -6.97 -0.08
CA TYR A 38 -3.65 -6.64 -1.45
C TYR A 38 -4.17 -5.27 -1.88
N LEU A 39 -5.44 -4.95 -1.59
CA LEU A 39 -6.03 -3.64 -1.85
C LEU A 39 -5.27 -2.53 -1.11
N PHE A 40 -4.90 -2.76 0.15
CA PHE A 40 -4.06 -1.84 0.92
C PHE A 40 -2.72 -1.59 0.21
N CYS A 41 -2.01 -2.64 -0.20
CA CYS A 41 -0.73 -2.55 -0.89
C CYS A 41 -0.85 -1.75 -2.20
N ALA A 42 -1.86 -2.05 -3.01
CA ALA A 42 -2.11 -1.35 -4.27
C ALA A 42 -2.43 0.13 -4.02
N GLY A 43 -3.33 0.42 -3.09
CA GLY A 43 -3.71 1.80 -2.74
C GLY A 43 -2.55 2.61 -2.17
N PHE A 44 -1.71 2.00 -1.33
CA PHE A 44 -0.52 2.65 -0.80
C PHE A 44 0.46 3.01 -1.92
N TYR A 45 0.78 2.06 -2.79
CA TYR A 45 1.66 2.30 -3.93
C TYR A 45 1.12 3.43 -4.82
N ILE A 46 -0.15 3.37 -5.22
CA ILE A 46 -0.77 4.38 -6.10
C ILE A 46 -0.69 5.78 -5.48
N LYS A 47 -0.98 5.89 -4.18
CA LYS A 47 -1.00 7.17 -3.48
C LYS A 47 0.38 7.81 -3.39
N TYR A 48 1.40 7.01 -3.10
CA TYR A 48 2.77 7.48 -2.85
C TYR A 48 3.72 7.25 -4.03
N GLN A 49 3.20 6.86 -5.20
CA GLN A 49 3.99 6.59 -6.39
C GLN A 49 5.03 7.69 -6.72
N PRO A 50 4.72 9.00 -6.65
CA PRO A 50 5.70 10.05 -6.93
C PRO A 50 6.89 10.10 -5.95
N GLU A 51 6.69 9.62 -4.71
CA GLU A 51 7.77 9.52 -3.71
C GLU A 51 8.59 8.23 -3.89
N ILE A 52 8.01 7.24 -4.58
CA ILE A 52 8.58 5.92 -4.91
C ILE A 52 9.29 5.95 -6.29
N GLU A 53 9.11 7.02 -7.07
CA GLU A 53 9.27 7.18 -8.53
C GLU A 53 10.69 6.93 -9.11
N LYS A 54 11.64 6.43 -8.32
CA LYS A 54 12.90 5.87 -8.84
C LYS A 54 12.77 4.41 -9.30
N LEU A 55 11.61 3.78 -9.13
CA LEU A 55 11.38 2.36 -9.41
C LEU A 55 10.35 2.20 -10.53
N THR A 56 10.82 2.04 -11.76
CA THR A 56 9.94 1.78 -12.91
C THR A 56 9.58 0.29 -12.96
N PHE A 57 8.44 -0.08 -12.38
CA PHE A 57 7.88 -1.43 -12.51
C PHE A 57 6.81 -1.50 -13.60
N SER A 58 6.65 -2.67 -14.24
CA SER A 58 5.52 -2.91 -15.14
C SER A 58 4.20 -2.95 -14.36
N ASN A 59 3.09 -2.54 -14.98
CA ASN A 59 1.76 -2.52 -14.30
C ASN A 59 1.34 -3.89 -13.74
N ARG A 60 1.81 -4.98 -14.35
CA ARG A 60 1.45 -6.36 -13.97
C ARG A 60 2.06 -6.79 -12.64
N GLU A 61 3.27 -6.33 -12.34
CA GLU A 61 4.07 -6.80 -11.20
C GLU A 61 4.34 -5.72 -10.17
N VAL A 62 3.89 -4.48 -10.41
CA VAL A 62 4.21 -3.32 -9.57
C VAL A 62 3.93 -3.51 -8.08
N VAL A 63 2.78 -4.08 -7.71
CA VAL A 63 2.41 -4.30 -6.30
C VAL A 63 3.30 -5.37 -5.68
N LEU A 64 3.61 -6.44 -6.42
CA LEU A 64 4.50 -7.50 -5.99
C LEU A 64 5.91 -6.95 -5.78
N THR A 65 6.46 -6.24 -6.76
CA THR A 65 7.83 -5.72 -6.65
C THR A 65 7.94 -4.65 -5.56
N PHE A 66 6.93 -3.82 -5.37
CA PHE A 66 6.84 -2.89 -4.26
C PHE A 66 6.81 -3.61 -2.90
N LEU A 67 5.99 -4.65 -2.74
CA LEU A 67 5.92 -5.47 -1.53
C LEU A 67 7.28 -6.10 -1.21
N LEU A 68 7.89 -6.75 -2.19
CA LEU A 68 9.18 -7.43 -2.05
C LEU A 68 10.29 -6.44 -1.69
N LEU A 69 10.36 -5.30 -2.39
CA LEU A 69 11.37 -4.27 -2.12
C LEU A 69 11.23 -3.74 -0.69
N SER A 70 10.00 -3.40 -0.29
CA SER A 70 9.70 -2.92 1.06
C SER A 70 10.13 -3.93 2.09
N TYR A 71 9.64 -5.16 1.98
CA TYR A 71 9.88 -6.22 2.94
C TYR A 71 11.38 -6.53 3.07
N TYR A 72 12.04 -6.94 1.97
CA TYR A 72 13.43 -7.39 2.05
C TYR A 72 14.43 -6.27 2.37
N SER A 73 14.15 -5.02 1.99
CA SER A 73 15.11 -3.92 2.19
C SER A 73 14.89 -3.13 3.49
N HIS A 74 13.72 -3.26 4.13
CA HIS A 74 13.34 -2.40 5.26
C HIS A 74 12.80 -3.13 6.49
N ILE A 75 12.34 -4.38 6.41
CA ILE A 75 11.76 -5.07 7.58
C ILE A 75 12.75 -5.19 8.75
N ASN A 76 14.03 -5.46 8.44
CA ASN A 76 15.07 -5.63 9.45
C ASN A 76 15.55 -4.31 10.07
N LYS A 77 15.16 -3.16 9.50
CA LYS A 77 15.45 -1.84 10.06
C LYS A 77 14.43 -1.40 11.12
N LEU A 78 13.33 -2.14 11.23
CA LEU A 78 12.30 -1.91 12.24
C LEU A 78 12.60 -2.73 13.49
N ASP A 79 12.42 -2.09 14.65
CA ASP A 79 12.52 -2.76 15.94
C ASP A 79 11.36 -3.73 16.16
N ASP A 80 11.59 -4.83 16.89
CA ASP A 80 10.61 -5.90 17.10
C ASP A 80 9.39 -5.44 17.91
N ASP A 81 9.54 -4.40 18.71
CA ASP A 81 8.49 -3.73 19.48
C ASP A 81 7.59 -2.83 18.61
N LEU A 82 8.01 -2.49 17.39
CA LEU A 82 7.21 -1.70 16.46
C LEU A 82 6.41 -2.55 15.47
N ILE A 83 6.87 -3.76 15.17
CA ILE A 83 6.29 -4.62 14.13
C ILE A 83 6.39 -6.10 14.48
N ASN A 84 5.32 -6.86 14.25
CA ASN A 84 5.38 -8.30 14.36
C ASN A 84 6.00 -8.91 13.09
N LYS A 85 7.31 -9.17 13.11
CA LYS A 85 8.05 -9.70 11.94
C LYS A 85 7.60 -11.10 11.52
N GLU A 86 7.16 -11.94 12.45
CA GLU A 86 6.65 -13.28 12.14
C GLU A 86 5.34 -13.20 11.35
N ARG A 87 4.37 -12.42 11.84
CA ARG A 87 3.13 -12.14 11.12
C ARG A 87 3.40 -11.53 9.75
N MET A 88 4.31 -10.56 9.67
CA MET A 88 4.66 -9.93 8.40
C MET A 88 5.30 -10.88 7.41
N LYS A 89 6.08 -11.86 7.87
CA LYS A 89 6.59 -12.95 7.04
C LYS A 89 5.44 -13.76 6.44
N HIS A 90 4.47 -14.16 7.27
CA HIS A 90 3.28 -14.89 6.81
C HIS A 90 2.46 -14.07 5.81
N VAL A 91 2.14 -12.81 6.13
CA VAL A 91 1.40 -11.89 5.26
C VAL A 91 2.11 -11.72 3.91
N CYS A 92 3.43 -11.52 3.93
CA CYS A 92 4.22 -11.38 2.71
C CYS A 92 4.15 -12.64 1.84
N SER A 93 4.35 -13.83 2.43
CA SER A 93 4.22 -15.10 1.73
C SER A 93 2.82 -15.33 1.14
N SER A 94 1.77 -15.06 1.91
CA SER A 94 0.38 -15.21 1.45
C SER A 94 0.04 -14.23 0.33
N LEU A 95 0.51 -12.98 0.40
CA LEU A 95 0.33 -11.99 -0.68
C LEU A 95 1.07 -12.38 -1.95
N ILE A 96 2.31 -12.90 -1.86
CA ILE A 96 3.06 -13.39 -3.02
C ILE A 96 2.29 -14.51 -3.71
N ASN A 97 1.82 -15.51 -2.94
CA ASN A 97 1.03 -16.61 -3.47
C ASN A 97 -0.27 -16.11 -4.11
N PHE A 98 -0.99 -15.22 -3.42
CA PHE A 98 -2.21 -14.63 -3.93
C PHE A 98 -2.01 -13.92 -5.27
N ILE A 99 -0.98 -13.07 -5.38
CA ILE A 99 -0.68 -12.33 -6.61
C ILE A 99 -0.27 -13.29 -7.73
N ALA A 100 0.60 -14.25 -7.45
CA ALA A 100 1.06 -15.23 -8.43
C ALA A 100 -0.10 -16.09 -8.97
N SER A 101 -0.99 -16.56 -8.10
CA SER A 101 -2.14 -17.38 -8.48
C SER A 101 -3.28 -16.59 -9.14
N ASN A 102 -3.35 -15.27 -8.96
CA ASN A 102 -4.47 -14.43 -9.41
C ASN A 102 -4.06 -13.28 -10.33
N GLY A 103 -2.94 -13.40 -11.06
CA GLY A 103 -2.32 -12.30 -11.83
C GLY A 103 -3.27 -11.42 -12.67
N SER A 104 -4.21 -12.01 -13.41
CA SER A 104 -5.19 -11.22 -14.20
C SER A 104 -6.18 -10.45 -13.33
N ARG A 105 -6.63 -11.04 -12.21
CA ARG A 105 -7.57 -10.40 -11.27
C ARG A 105 -6.89 -9.25 -10.55
N THR A 106 -5.68 -9.48 -10.04
CA THR A 106 -4.89 -8.48 -9.31
C THR A 106 -4.51 -7.29 -10.20
N GLU A 107 -4.12 -7.53 -11.45
CA GLU A 107 -3.87 -6.48 -12.44
C GLU A 107 -5.12 -5.62 -12.71
N LYS A 108 -6.29 -6.25 -12.92
CA LYS A 108 -7.56 -5.52 -13.12
C LYS A 108 -7.91 -4.64 -11.92
N VAL A 109 -7.75 -5.17 -10.71
CA VAL A 109 -7.97 -4.42 -9.47
C VAL A 109 -7.04 -3.20 -9.41
N TYR A 110 -5.73 -3.39 -9.65
CA TYR A 110 -4.76 -2.30 -9.66
C TYR A 110 -5.12 -1.20 -10.65
N ILE A 111 -5.42 -1.56 -11.91
CA ILE A 111 -5.80 -0.61 -12.96
C ILE A 111 -7.06 0.17 -12.55
N ASN A 112 -8.04 -0.50 -11.95
CA ASN A 112 -9.28 0.13 -11.52
C ASN A 112 -9.06 1.13 -10.37
N GLU A 113 -8.31 0.73 -9.34
CA GLU A 113 -7.99 1.61 -8.21
C GLU A 113 -7.14 2.80 -8.63
N ARG A 114 -6.21 2.60 -9.58
CA ARG A 114 -5.43 3.69 -10.16
C ARG A 114 -6.32 4.71 -10.87
N LYS A 115 -7.24 4.26 -11.73
CA LYS A 115 -8.20 5.14 -12.42
C LYS A 115 -9.07 5.91 -11.43
N LYS A 116 -9.56 5.27 -10.37
CA LYS A 116 -10.34 5.94 -9.31
C LYS A 116 -9.50 7.03 -8.63
N TYR A 117 -8.25 6.74 -8.29
CA TYR A 117 -7.36 7.70 -7.66
C TYR A 117 -7.06 8.91 -8.56
N GLU A 118 -6.74 8.67 -9.83
CA GLU A 118 -6.50 9.73 -10.83
C GLU A 118 -7.73 10.64 -10.98
N ALA A 119 -8.93 10.07 -11.11
CA ALA A 119 -10.18 10.82 -11.17
C ALA A 119 -10.44 11.64 -9.90
N SER A 120 -10.18 11.06 -8.72
CA SER A 120 -10.35 11.76 -7.43
C SER A 120 -9.40 12.94 -7.28
N THR A 121 -8.15 12.77 -7.72
CA THR A 121 -7.10 13.81 -7.68
C THR A 121 -7.45 14.96 -8.62
N LEU A 122 -7.93 14.66 -9.82
CA LEU A 122 -8.42 15.66 -10.76
C LEU A 122 -9.59 16.46 -10.19
N LYS A 123 -10.61 15.77 -9.63
CA LYS A 123 -11.78 16.41 -9.00
C LYS A 123 -11.37 17.34 -7.86
N ARG A 124 -10.44 16.90 -7.00
CA ARG A 124 -9.90 17.73 -5.92
C ARG A 124 -9.16 18.96 -6.45
N GLY A 125 -8.35 18.79 -7.51
CA GLY A 125 -7.64 19.89 -8.15
C GLY A 125 -8.58 20.95 -8.75
N LEU A 126 -9.68 20.51 -9.39
CA LEU A 126 -10.71 21.40 -9.91
C LEU A 126 -11.42 22.18 -8.79
N SER A 127 -11.83 21.50 -7.71
CA SER A 127 -12.47 22.16 -6.57
C SER A 127 -11.57 23.21 -5.91
N ILE A 128 -10.27 22.94 -5.79
CA ILE A 128 -9.30 23.92 -5.26
C ILE A 128 -9.21 25.14 -6.19
N LYS A 129 -9.13 24.94 -7.51
CA LYS A 129 -9.10 26.04 -8.49
C LYS A 129 -10.37 26.89 -8.44
N GLU A 130 -11.54 26.27 -8.30
CA GLU A 130 -12.82 26.99 -8.15
C GLU A 130 -12.86 27.83 -6.88
N LYS A 131 -12.41 27.28 -5.73
CA LYS A 131 -12.32 28.04 -4.48
C LYS A 131 -11.37 29.24 -4.61
N LYS A 132 -10.20 29.07 -5.25
CA LYS A 132 -9.28 30.18 -5.50
C LYS A 132 -9.91 31.28 -6.36
N ARG A 133 -10.63 30.91 -7.43
CA ARG A 133 -11.38 31.86 -8.27
C ARG A 133 -12.49 32.59 -7.51
N LYS A 134 -13.20 31.88 -6.62
CA LYS A 134 -14.33 32.42 -5.85
C LYS A 134 -13.91 33.32 -4.69
N TYR A 135 -12.78 33.03 -4.05
CA TYR A 135 -12.34 33.71 -2.82
C TYR A 135 -11.05 34.53 -2.96
N GLY A 136 -10.42 34.59 -4.14
CA GLY A 136 -9.26 35.45 -4.39
C GLY A 136 -8.00 35.09 -3.60
N LEU A 137 -7.81 33.81 -3.28
CA LEU A 137 -6.63 33.26 -2.58
C LEU A 137 -5.58 32.71 -3.54
#